data_AF-A0A7C3PSG8-F1
#
_entry.id   AF-A0A7C3PSG8-F1
#
_cell.length_a   1.000
_cell.length_b   1.000
_cell.length_c   1.000
_cell.angle_alpha   90.00
_cell.angle_beta   90.00
_cell.angle_gamma   90.00
#
_symmetry.space_group_name_H-M   'P 1'
#
loop_
_entity.id
_entity.type
_entity.pdbx_description
1 polymer ?
#
loop_
_entity_poly.entity_id
_entity_poly.type
_entity_poly.pdbx_seq_one_letter_code
_entity_poly.pdbx_strand_id
1 'polypeptide(L)'
;LNLGNNSLVQKDYENALARYHKALMVMQDLDDKDGIAICFGNIAQVMAAQDKNEDAISYLLRALEINNTIGNNDESQRNYFGLYGIYSKMKNYEKALEYHVQYTRLKDSLLNSASAQTIADMQNDLQLEMQRIEEERRREKEEEEHHRAEQMQYLAIITMIVIAFAFLFIAIKIRLSFRTIDMIVFVGVLLFFEFLHVVLHPYINEYTHGHPILFMAVNIAIASSLKPLHHSLEHRLKAYTHRNDKRKAAPASDEAAKH
;
A
#
# COMPACT_ATOMS: atom_id res chain seq x y z
N LEU A 1 -17.40 1.82 -41.00
CA LEU A 1 -17.26 3.29 -41.06
C LEU A 1 -16.04 3.82 -40.29
N ASN A 2 -15.71 3.32 -39.10
CA ASN A 2 -14.62 3.90 -38.27
C ASN A 2 -13.19 3.72 -38.84
N LEU A 3 -12.90 2.65 -39.59
CA LEU A 3 -11.56 2.43 -40.17
C LEU A 3 -11.22 3.42 -41.30
N GLY A 4 -12.20 3.78 -42.13
CA GLY A 4 -12.01 4.76 -43.21
C GLY A 4 -11.75 6.16 -42.66
N ASN A 5 -12.51 6.58 -41.64
CA ASN A 5 -12.30 7.88 -40.99
C ASN A 5 -10.96 7.93 -40.24
N ASN A 6 -10.55 6.87 -39.54
CA ASN A 6 -9.25 6.84 -38.85
C ASN A 6 -8.06 6.91 -39.83
N SER A 7 -8.13 6.19 -40.95
CA SER A 7 -7.10 6.23 -42.00
C SER A 7 -7.02 7.59 -42.69
N LEU A 8 -8.15 8.24 -42.94
CA LEU A 8 -8.18 9.60 -43.51
C LEU A 8 -7.57 10.62 -42.54
N VAL A 9 -7.95 10.56 -41.26
CA VAL A 9 -7.43 11.45 -40.21
C VAL A 9 -5.92 11.27 -40.02
N GLN A 10 -5.42 10.03 -40.00
CA GLN A 10 -3.98 9.72 -39.96
C GLN A 10 -3.23 10.35 -41.15
N LYS A 11 -3.77 10.17 -42.36
CA LYS A 11 -3.18 10.73 -43.59
C LYS A 11 -3.18 12.26 -43.57
N ASP A 12 -4.21 12.88 -43.01
CA ASP A 12 -4.28 14.33 -42.86
C ASP A 12 -3.24 14.85 -41.87
N TYR A 13 -2.98 14.14 -40.77
CA TYR A 13 -1.90 14.48 -39.83
C TYR A 13 -0.51 14.36 -40.45
N GLU A 14 -0.22 13.29 -41.20
CA GLU A 14 1.05 13.13 -41.90
C GLU A 14 1.28 14.25 -42.92
N ASN A 15 0.24 14.59 -43.70
CA ASN A 15 0.30 15.69 -44.66
C ASN A 15 0.52 17.04 -43.97
N ALA A 16 -0.13 17.28 -42.84
CA ALA A 16 0.04 18.50 -42.05
C ALA A 16 1.47 18.61 -41.52
N LEU A 17 2.00 17.55 -40.89
CA LEU A 17 3.39 17.51 -40.40
C LEU A 17 4.39 17.73 -41.53
N ALA A 18 4.21 17.08 -42.69
CA ALA A 18 5.09 17.26 -43.84
C ALA A 18 5.09 18.72 -44.35
N ARG A 19 3.94 19.39 -44.33
CA ARG A 19 3.85 20.81 -44.70
C ARG A 19 4.53 21.71 -43.68
N TYR A 20 4.29 21.49 -42.38
CA TYR A 20 4.91 22.30 -41.33
C TYR A 20 6.42 22.09 -41.23
N HIS A 21 6.94 20.87 -41.44
CA HIS A 21 8.38 20.64 -41.49
C HIS A 21 9.05 21.31 -42.69
N LYS A 22 8.40 21.31 -43.87
CA LYS A 22 8.90 22.06 -45.03
C LYS A 22 8.90 23.56 -44.78
N ALA A 23 7.81 24.10 -44.20
CA ALA A 23 7.74 25.50 -43.82
C ALA A 23 8.82 25.85 -42.79
N LEU A 24 9.01 25.01 -41.77
CA LEU A 24 10.06 25.16 -40.76
C LEU A 24 11.46 25.27 -41.40
N MET A 25 11.78 24.40 -42.36
CA MET A 25 13.06 24.44 -43.06
C MET A 25 13.26 25.77 -43.80
N VAL A 26 12.23 26.25 -44.50
CA VAL A 26 12.27 27.55 -45.19
C VAL A 26 12.45 28.70 -44.19
N MET A 27 11.72 28.70 -43.06
CA MET A 27 11.85 29.74 -42.04
C MET A 27 13.23 29.73 -41.37
N GLN A 28 13.84 28.55 -41.21
CA GLN A 28 15.21 28.41 -40.73
C GLN A 28 16.24 28.98 -41.72
N ASP A 29 16.08 28.71 -43.02
CA ASP A 29 16.94 29.25 -44.07
C ASP A 29 16.86 30.79 -44.16
N LEU A 30 15.70 31.35 -43.78
CA LEU A 30 15.44 32.79 -43.74
C LEU A 30 15.79 33.46 -42.40
N ASP A 31 16.22 32.70 -41.39
CA ASP A 31 16.37 33.15 -39.99
C ASP A 31 15.10 33.84 -39.42
N ASP A 32 13.92 33.45 -39.91
CA ASP A 32 12.63 33.97 -39.45
C ASP A 32 12.21 33.27 -38.15
N LYS A 33 12.64 33.83 -37.03
CA LYS A 33 12.34 33.31 -35.69
C LYS A 33 10.84 33.23 -35.40
N ASP A 34 10.05 34.18 -35.89
CA ASP A 34 8.61 34.17 -35.68
C ASP A 34 7.95 33.00 -36.43
N GLY A 35 8.31 32.85 -37.72
CA GLY A 35 7.89 31.73 -38.54
C GLY A 35 8.29 30.37 -37.97
N ILE A 36 9.50 30.25 -37.40
CA ILE A 36 9.97 29.03 -36.74
C ILE A 36 9.10 28.69 -35.52
N ALA A 37 8.81 29.66 -34.66
CA ALA A 37 8.00 29.44 -33.45
C ALA A 37 6.57 29.03 -33.79
N ILE A 38 5.95 29.68 -34.79
CA ILE A 38 4.63 29.32 -35.30
C ILE A 38 4.63 27.88 -35.85
N CYS A 39 5.67 27.49 -36.60
CA CYS A 39 5.79 26.12 -37.11
C CYS A 39 5.88 25.09 -35.98
N PHE A 40 6.65 25.36 -34.93
CA PHE A 40 6.71 24.49 -33.75
C PHE A 40 5.37 24.37 -33.04
N GLY A 41 4.65 25.48 -32.82
CA GLY A 41 3.32 25.45 -32.21
C GLY A 41 2.31 24.62 -33.02
N ASN A 42 2.33 24.74 -34.35
CA ASN A 42 1.46 23.96 -35.23
C ASN A 42 1.82 22.47 -35.27
N ILE A 43 3.12 22.13 -35.31
CA ILE A 43 3.58 20.73 -35.20
C ILE A 43 3.09 20.11 -33.89
N ALA A 44 3.24 20.85 -32.79
CA ALA A 44 2.79 20.38 -31.49
C ALA A 44 1.29 20.10 -31.43
N GLN A 45 0.45 20.95 -32.02
CA GLN A 45 -1.00 20.71 -32.06
C GLN A 45 -1.34 19.42 -32.81
N VAL A 46 -0.68 19.15 -33.94
CA VAL A 46 -0.87 17.90 -34.68
C VAL A 46 -0.40 16.70 -33.85
N MET A 47 0.71 16.81 -33.14
CA MET A 47 1.21 15.76 -32.25
C MET A 47 0.28 15.49 -31.07
N ALA A 48 -0.26 16.54 -30.45
CA ALA A 48 -1.24 16.41 -29.36
C ALA A 48 -2.54 15.74 -29.84
N ALA A 49 -2.98 16.02 -31.07
CA ALA A 49 -4.12 15.37 -31.69
C ALA A 49 -3.87 13.87 -32.00
N GLN A 50 -2.60 13.48 -32.14
CA GLN A 50 -2.16 12.09 -32.27
C GLN A 50 -1.88 11.40 -30.91
N ASP A 51 -2.25 12.01 -29.78
CA ASP A 51 -1.93 11.54 -28.42
C ASP A 51 -0.42 11.48 -28.10
N LYS A 52 0.44 12.07 -28.93
CA LYS A 52 1.89 12.19 -28.70
C LYS A 52 2.18 13.39 -27.83
N ASN A 53 1.73 13.32 -26.58
CA ASN A 53 1.71 14.45 -25.65
C ASN A 53 3.12 14.94 -25.30
N GLU A 54 4.09 14.05 -25.10
CA GLU A 54 5.47 14.40 -24.74
C GLU A 54 6.17 15.17 -25.87
N ASP A 55 6.01 14.70 -27.11
CA ASP A 55 6.56 15.38 -28.29
C ASP A 55 5.93 16.76 -28.47
N ALA A 56 4.59 16.83 -28.33
CA ALA A 56 3.86 18.10 -28.40
C ALA A 56 4.34 19.11 -27.36
N ILE A 57 4.55 18.67 -26.11
CA ILE A 57 5.11 19.51 -25.04
C ILE A 57 6.50 20.02 -25.43
N SER A 58 7.38 19.16 -25.94
CA SER A 58 8.72 19.56 -26.37
C SER A 58 8.70 20.66 -27.43
N TYR A 59 7.84 20.52 -28.45
CA TYR A 59 7.70 21.52 -29.50
C TYR A 59 7.12 22.84 -28.99
N LEU A 60 6.11 22.81 -28.10
CA LEU A 60 5.56 24.03 -27.50
C LEU A 60 6.58 24.77 -26.64
N LEU A 61 7.41 24.05 -25.88
CA LEU A 61 8.46 24.67 -25.07
C LEU A 61 9.54 25.34 -25.94
N ARG A 62 9.92 24.71 -27.07
CA ARG A 62 10.84 25.32 -28.05
C ARG A 62 10.24 26.57 -28.71
N ALA A 63 8.95 26.52 -29.03
CA ALA A 63 8.24 27.69 -29.55
C ALA A 63 8.22 28.85 -28.53
N LEU A 64 7.96 28.54 -27.25
CA LEU A 64 7.99 29.52 -26.16
C LEU A 64 9.37 30.12 -25.93
N GLU A 65 10.43 29.31 -26.01
CA GLU A 65 11.80 29.81 -25.90
C GLU A 65 12.07 30.88 -26.96
N ILE A 66 11.71 30.60 -28.22
CA ILE A 66 11.88 31.55 -29.32
C ILE A 66 11.01 32.78 -29.12
N ASN A 67 9.71 32.61 -28.83
CA ASN A 67 8.79 33.71 -28.60
C ASN A 67 9.25 34.65 -27.48
N ASN A 68 9.81 34.10 -26.40
CA ASN A 68 10.39 34.88 -25.32
C ASN A 68 11.62 35.69 -25.77
N THR A 69 12.44 35.16 -26.68
CA THR A 69 13.58 35.92 -27.23
C THR A 69 13.16 37.07 -28.14
N ILE A 70 12.07 36.91 -28.90
CA ILE A 70 11.59 37.93 -29.86
C ILE A 70 10.48 38.84 -29.28
N GLY A 71 9.98 38.53 -28.08
CA GLY A 71 8.90 39.27 -27.43
C GLY A 71 7.51 39.03 -28.03
N ASN A 72 7.29 37.89 -28.71
CA ASN A 72 5.99 37.56 -29.30
C ASN A 72 5.03 36.98 -28.24
N ASN A 73 4.31 37.87 -27.56
CA ASN A 73 3.37 37.51 -26.51
C ASN A 73 2.11 36.79 -27.03
N ASP A 74 1.67 37.09 -28.26
CA ASP A 74 0.47 36.48 -28.84
C ASP A 74 0.71 34.98 -29.11
N GLU A 75 1.85 34.64 -29.71
CA GLU A 75 2.24 33.25 -29.91
C GLU A 75 2.56 32.54 -28.60
N SER A 76 3.19 33.23 -27.65
CA SER A 76 3.41 32.67 -26.30
C SER A 76 2.10 32.31 -25.63
N GLN A 77 1.07 33.17 -25.73
CA GLN A 77 -0.25 32.89 -25.20
C GLN A 77 -0.85 31.62 -25.82
N ARG A 78 -0.80 31.47 -27.14
CA ARG A 78 -1.30 30.25 -27.82
C ARG A 78 -0.57 29.00 -27.35
N ASN A 79 0.75 29.09 -27.18
CA ASN A 79 1.57 27.95 -26.74
C ASN A 79 1.33 27.57 -25.28
N TYR A 80 1.15 28.55 -24.37
CA TYR A 80 0.75 28.28 -22.98
C TYR A 80 -0.63 27.61 -22.89
N PHE A 81 -1.59 28.03 -23.72
CA PHE A 81 -2.90 27.37 -23.78
C PHE A 81 -2.80 25.91 -24.26
N GLY A 82 -1.93 25.65 -25.25
CA GLY A 82 -1.64 24.30 -25.72
C GLY A 82 -1.05 23.41 -24.61
N LEU A 83 -0.08 23.92 -23.86
CA LEU A 83 0.53 23.20 -22.74
C LEU A 83 -0.50 22.92 -21.64
N TYR A 84 -1.31 23.92 -21.27
CA TYR A 84 -2.42 23.74 -20.34
C TYR A 84 -3.35 22.59 -20.76
N GLY A 85 -3.77 22.57 -22.03
CA GLY A 85 -4.66 21.53 -22.56
C GLY A 85 -4.05 20.13 -22.50
N ILE A 86 -2.77 20.00 -22.85
CA ILE A 86 -2.07 18.71 -22.82
C ILE A 86 -1.89 18.21 -21.38
N TYR A 87 -1.41 19.05 -20.46
CA TYR A 87 -1.22 18.65 -19.07
C TYR A 87 -2.55 18.34 -18.36
N SER A 88 -3.63 19.06 -18.70
CA SER A 88 -4.98 18.75 -18.21
C SER A 88 -5.44 17.37 -18.66
N LYS A 89 -5.20 17.02 -19.94
CA LYS A 89 -5.53 15.69 -20.49
C LYS A 89 -4.71 14.58 -19.82
N MET A 90 -3.46 14.86 -19.48
CA MET A 90 -2.59 13.95 -18.73
C MET A 90 -2.92 13.88 -17.23
N LYS A 91 -3.90 14.66 -16.75
CA LYS A 91 -4.24 14.81 -15.32
C LYS A 91 -3.07 15.30 -14.46
N ASN A 92 -2.10 15.99 -15.06
CA ASN A 92 -1.07 16.69 -14.31
C ASN A 92 -1.57 18.11 -14.00
N TYR A 93 -2.41 18.21 -12.98
CA TYR A 93 -3.11 19.44 -12.62
C TYR A 93 -2.16 20.54 -12.13
N GLU A 94 -1.03 20.17 -11.52
CA GLU A 94 0.00 21.12 -11.06
C GLU A 94 0.58 21.91 -12.25
N LYS A 95 1.09 21.22 -13.27
CA LYS A 95 1.63 21.89 -14.47
C LYS A 95 0.55 22.53 -15.33
N ALA A 96 -0.64 21.92 -15.40
CA ALA A 96 -1.77 22.52 -16.11
C ALA A 96 -2.11 23.90 -15.52
N LEU A 97 -2.18 24.00 -14.18
CA LEU A 97 -2.42 25.26 -13.47
C LEU A 97 -1.31 26.27 -13.73
N GLU A 98 -0.04 25.86 -13.66
CA GLU A 98 1.10 26.73 -13.94
C GLU A 98 0.99 27.39 -15.33
N TYR A 99 0.78 26.60 -16.38
CA TYR A 99 0.67 27.13 -17.74
C TYR A 99 -0.64 27.87 -17.99
N HIS A 100 -1.72 27.52 -17.30
CA HIS A 100 -2.95 28.30 -17.35
C HIS A 100 -2.73 29.70 -16.77
N VAL A 101 -2.03 29.83 -15.64
CA VAL A 101 -1.69 31.13 -15.04
C VAL A 101 -0.83 31.98 -15.99
N GLN A 102 0.13 31.38 -16.70
CA GLN A 102 0.92 32.11 -17.70
C GLN A 102 0.07 32.55 -18.90
N TYR A 103 -0.82 31.68 -19.37
CA TYR A 103 -1.79 31.99 -20.41
C TYR A 103 -2.69 33.17 -20.01
N THR A 104 -3.24 33.15 -18.80
CA THR A 104 -4.14 34.20 -18.31
C THR A 104 -3.41 35.51 -18.10
N ARG A 105 -2.17 35.47 -17.57
CA ARG A 105 -1.34 36.67 -17.38
C ARG A 105 -1.09 37.43 -18.69
N LEU A 106 -0.93 36.72 -19.81
CA LEU A 106 -0.83 37.34 -21.14
C LEU A 106 -2.19 37.76 -21.72
N LYS A 107 -3.29 37.17 -21.23
CA LYS A 107 -4.68 37.47 -21.63
C LYS A 107 -5.31 38.64 -20.87
N ASP A 108 -4.81 38.95 -19.68
CA ASP A 108 -5.38 39.89 -18.69
C ASP A 108 -5.46 41.36 -19.14
N SER A 109 -5.14 41.69 -20.39
CA SER A 109 -5.58 42.96 -20.97
C SER A 109 -7.10 43.03 -21.23
N LEU A 110 -7.89 41.93 -21.17
CA LEU A 110 -9.32 42.02 -21.58
C LEU A 110 -10.41 41.14 -20.91
N LEU A 111 -10.17 40.03 -20.17
CA LEU A 111 -11.29 39.17 -19.70
C LEU A 111 -10.97 38.31 -18.44
N ASN A 112 -11.63 38.63 -17.30
CA ASN A 112 -11.28 38.16 -15.95
C ASN A 112 -12.12 36.95 -15.41
N SER A 113 -13.33 36.69 -15.91
CA SER A 113 -14.25 35.75 -15.25
C SER A 113 -14.05 34.26 -15.59
N ALA A 114 -13.83 33.91 -16.87
CA ALA A 114 -13.67 32.51 -17.29
C ALA A 114 -12.36 31.87 -16.77
N SER A 115 -11.31 32.69 -16.65
CA SER A 115 -10.00 32.30 -16.14
C SER A 115 -10.05 31.95 -14.65
N ALA A 116 -10.74 32.77 -13.85
CA ALA A 116 -10.86 32.56 -12.40
C ALA A 116 -11.59 31.25 -12.07
N GLN A 117 -12.65 30.92 -12.81
CA GLN A 117 -13.38 29.66 -12.60
C GLN A 117 -12.50 28.44 -12.92
N THR A 118 -11.78 28.49 -14.04
CA THR A 118 -10.90 27.39 -14.47
C THR A 118 -9.77 27.13 -13.46
N ILE A 119 -9.22 28.19 -12.86
CA ILE A 119 -8.23 28.10 -11.77
C ILE A 119 -8.85 27.46 -10.53
N ALA A 120 -10.06 27.88 -10.13
CA ALA A 120 -10.74 27.34 -8.96
C ALA A 120 -11.05 25.84 -9.11
N ASP A 121 -11.51 25.42 -10.29
CA ASP A 121 -11.81 24.00 -10.58
C ASP A 121 -10.54 23.14 -10.48
N MET A 122 -9.41 23.60 -11.05
CA MET A 122 -8.13 22.88 -10.93
C MET A 122 -7.58 22.84 -9.50
N GLN A 123 -7.76 23.91 -8.73
CA GLN A 123 -7.37 23.93 -7.32
C GLN A 123 -8.17 22.91 -6.50
N ASN A 124 -9.47 22.77 -6.79
CA ASN A 124 -10.31 21.75 -6.17
C ASN A 124 -9.84 20.33 -6.55
N ASP A 125 -9.55 20.07 -7.82
CA ASP A 125 -9.06 18.76 -8.27
C ASP A 125 -7.73 18.39 -7.60
N LEU A 126 -6.79 19.32 -7.52
CA LEU A 126 -5.51 19.12 -6.81
C LEU A 126 -5.73 18.85 -5.31
N GLN A 127 -6.65 19.59 -4.69
CA GLN A 127 -6.99 19.38 -3.28
C GLN A 127 -7.60 18.00 -3.04
N LEU A 128 -8.45 17.52 -3.95
CA LEU A 128 -9.03 16.18 -3.89
C LEU A 128 -7.97 15.10 -4.04
N GLU A 129 -7.00 15.27 -4.95
CA GLU A 129 -5.90 14.33 -5.12
C GLU A 129 -5.01 14.26 -3.86
N MET A 130 -4.66 15.40 -3.28
CA MET A 130 -3.91 15.47 -2.02
C MET A 130 -4.66 14.82 -0.86
N GLN A 131 -5.99 14.98 -0.78
CA GLN A 131 -6.82 14.30 0.21
C GLN A 131 -6.78 12.79 0.03
N ARG A 132 -6.91 12.28 -1.20
CA ARG A 132 -6.83 10.84 -1.48
C ARG A 132 -5.48 10.25 -1.07
N ILE A 133 -4.39 10.94 -1.41
CA ILE A 133 -3.03 10.51 -1.03
C ILE A 133 -2.84 10.51 0.49
N GLU A 134 -3.44 11.47 1.21
CA GLU A 134 -3.40 11.48 2.68
C GLU A 134 -4.26 10.37 3.28
N GLU A 135 -5.44 10.08 2.71
CA GLU A 135 -6.29 8.98 3.14
C GLU A 135 -5.64 7.61 2.91
N GLU A 136 -5.02 7.40 1.75
CA GLU A 136 -4.26 6.18 1.44
C GLU A 136 -3.11 6.01 2.42
N ARG A 137 -2.30 7.05 2.65
CA ARG A 137 -1.23 7.02 3.67
C ARG A 137 -1.77 6.78 5.08
N ARG A 138 -2.96 7.27 5.41
CA ARG A 138 -3.61 6.99 6.70
C ARG A 138 -4.00 5.52 6.81
N ARG A 139 -4.61 4.94 5.77
CA ARG A 139 -4.97 3.52 5.73
C ARG A 139 -3.75 2.62 5.83
N GLU A 140 -2.68 2.92 5.10
CA GLU A 140 -1.41 2.17 5.20
C GLU A 140 -0.86 2.19 6.63
N LYS A 141 -0.86 3.35 7.30
CA LYS A 141 -0.46 3.46 8.71
C LYS A 141 -1.38 2.67 9.64
N GLU A 142 -2.69 2.75 9.45
CA GLU A 142 -3.67 1.99 10.24
C GLU A 142 -3.45 0.47 10.07
N GLU A 143 -3.19 0.00 8.85
CA GLU A 143 -2.86 -1.40 8.56
C GLU A 143 -1.53 -1.84 9.20
N GLU A 144 -0.49 -1.00 9.11
CA GLU A 144 0.80 -1.25 9.77
C GLU A 144 0.65 -1.29 11.31
N GLU A 145 -0.10 -0.36 11.89
CA GLU A 145 -0.37 -0.32 13.32
C GLU A 145 -1.16 -1.54 13.77
N HIS A 146 -2.18 -1.94 13.01
CA HIS A 146 -2.95 -3.16 13.27
C HIS A 146 -2.03 -4.39 13.24
N HIS A 147 -1.19 -4.52 12.22
CA HIS A 147 -0.27 -5.66 12.10
C HIS A 147 0.76 -5.68 13.24
N ARG A 148 1.29 -4.53 13.65
CA ARG A 148 2.19 -4.41 14.82
C ARG A 148 1.48 -4.78 16.12
N ALA A 149 0.22 -4.35 16.30
CA ALA A 149 -0.56 -4.68 17.47
C ALA A 149 -0.79 -6.21 17.57
N GLU A 150 -1.14 -6.86 16.46
CA GLU A 150 -1.25 -8.32 16.40
C GLU A 150 0.08 -9.00 16.76
N GLN A 151 1.21 -8.58 16.18
CA GLN A 151 2.54 -9.13 16.49
C GLN A 151 2.90 -8.97 17.98
N MET A 152 2.59 -7.82 18.59
CA MET A 152 2.82 -7.57 20.01
C MET A 152 1.94 -8.46 20.89
N GLN A 153 0.68 -8.70 20.49
CA GLN A 153 -0.21 -9.64 21.19
C GLN A 153 0.34 -11.06 21.13
N TYR A 154 0.79 -11.52 19.95
CA TYR A 154 1.41 -12.84 19.80
C TYR A 154 2.65 -13.00 20.70
N LEU A 155 3.54 -12.01 20.71
CA LEU A 155 4.73 -12.01 21.57
C LEU A 155 4.37 -12.07 23.07
N ALA A 156 3.36 -11.30 23.49
CA ALA A 156 2.90 -11.31 24.87
C ALA A 156 2.34 -12.68 25.29
N ILE A 157 1.54 -13.33 24.43
CA ILE A 157 1.00 -14.66 24.70
C ILE A 157 2.11 -15.70 24.81
N ILE A 158 3.07 -15.72 23.87
CA ILE A 158 4.23 -16.63 23.91
C ILE A 158 5.03 -16.42 25.20
N THR A 159 5.27 -15.18 25.59
CA THR A 159 6.01 -14.85 26.82
C THR A 159 5.28 -15.35 28.08
N MET A 160 3.95 -15.15 28.14
CA MET A 160 3.12 -15.64 29.24
C MET A 160 3.19 -17.17 29.35
N ILE A 161 3.12 -17.88 28.22
CA ILE A 161 3.21 -19.33 28.15
C ILE A 161 4.57 -19.81 28.67
N VAL A 162 5.68 -19.19 28.25
CA VAL A 162 7.03 -19.54 28.71
C VAL A 162 7.18 -19.38 30.22
N ILE A 163 6.66 -18.27 30.79
CA ILE A 163 6.67 -18.01 32.24
C ILE A 163 5.88 -19.10 32.97
N ALA A 164 4.72 -19.47 32.45
CA ALA A 164 3.88 -20.47 33.09
C ALA A 164 4.49 -21.88 33.03
N PHE A 165 5.16 -22.26 31.94
CA PHE A 165 5.94 -23.51 31.90
C PHE A 165 7.11 -23.50 32.87
N ALA A 166 7.81 -22.37 33.03
CA ALA A 166 8.87 -22.23 34.03
C ALA A 166 8.32 -22.41 35.46
N PHE A 167 7.16 -21.83 35.76
CA PHE A 167 6.48 -22.01 37.04
C PHE A 167 6.09 -23.46 37.29
N LEU A 168 5.54 -24.13 36.26
CA LEU A 168 5.18 -25.54 36.32
C LEU A 168 6.40 -26.44 36.58
N PHE A 169 7.53 -26.15 35.93
CA PHE A 169 8.79 -26.86 36.14
C PHE A 169 9.33 -26.70 37.57
N ILE A 170 9.25 -25.49 38.13
CA ILE A 170 9.62 -25.22 39.54
C ILE A 170 8.69 -25.99 40.48
N ALA A 171 7.38 -25.99 40.19
CA ALA A 171 6.39 -26.66 41.01
C ALA A 171 6.65 -28.18 41.09
N ILE A 172 7.02 -28.85 39.99
CA ILE A 172 7.37 -30.29 39.97
C ILE A 172 8.49 -30.64 40.97
N LYS A 173 9.42 -29.72 41.26
CA LYS A 173 10.51 -29.95 42.23
C LYS A 173 10.09 -29.81 43.70
N ILE A 174 8.92 -29.22 43.98
CA ILE A 174 8.38 -29.03 45.34
C ILE A 174 7.47 -30.22 45.71
N ARG A 175 7.43 -30.63 46.99
CA ARG A 175 6.46 -31.64 47.48
C ARG A 175 5.05 -31.06 47.41
N LEU A 176 4.39 -31.27 46.28
CA LEU A 176 3.04 -30.79 46.00
C LEU A 176 1.98 -31.74 46.56
N SER A 177 0.88 -31.18 47.06
CA SER A 177 -0.31 -31.96 47.39
C SER A 177 -0.97 -32.50 46.11
N PHE A 178 -1.70 -33.62 46.20
CA PHE A 178 -2.45 -34.18 45.06
C PHE A 178 -3.40 -33.17 44.39
N ARG A 179 -4.02 -32.28 45.18
CA ARG A 179 -4.88 -31.21 44.64
C ARG A 179 -4.10 -30.18 43.83
N THR A 180 -2.86 -29.90 44.21
CA THR A 180 -2.01 -28.95 43.48
C THR A 180 -1.52 -29.56 42.17
N ILE A 181 -1.30 -30.87 42.11
CA ILE A 181 -0.98 -31.58 40.86
C ILE A 181 -2.13 -31.44 39.84
N ASP A 182 -3.37 -31.60 40.29
CA ASP A 182 -4.55 -31.46 39.42
C ASP A 182 -4.68 -30.03 38.86
N MET A 183 -4.51 -29.03 39.72
CA MET A 183 -4.47 -27.61 39.31
C MET A 183 -3.35 -27.33 38.30
N ILE A 184 -2.16 -27.89 38.53
CA ILE A 184 -0.99 -27.67 37.66
C ILE A 184 -1.19 -28.32 36.28
N VAL A 185 -1.69 -29.56 36.23
CA VAL A 185 -1.96 -30.26 34.97
C VAL A 185 -3.07 -29.56 34.20
N PHE A 186 -4.12 -29.11 34.89
CA PHE A 186 -5.20 -28.33 34.29
C PHE A 186 -4.68 -27.03 33.67
N VAL A 187 -3.93 -26.23 34.42
CA VAL A 187 -3.33 -24.98 33.94
C VAL A 187 -2.37 -25.24 32.77
N GLY A 188 -1.55 -26.29 32.84
CA GLY A 188 -0.63 -26.65 31.77
C GLY A 188 -1.32 -27.04 30.46
N VAL A 189 -2.41 -27.81 30.53
CA VAL A 189 -3.20 -28.15 29.34
C VAL A 189 -3.94 -26.93 28.79
N LEU A 190 -4.44 -26.04 29.66
CA LEU A 190 -5.09 -24.80 29.24
C LEU A 190 -4.12 -23.87 28.50
N LEU A 191 -2.88 -23.73 28.98
CA LEU A 191 -1.84 -22.97 28.30
C LEU A 191 -1.42 -23.61 26.97
N PHE A 192 -1.36 -24.93 26.92
CA PHE A 192 -1.08 -25.65 25.67
C PHE A 192 -2.21 -25.50 24.64
N PHE A 193 -3.46 -25.48 25.10
CA PHE A 193 -4.61 -25.17 24.25
C PHE A 193 -4.52 -23.75 23.69
N GLU A 194 -4.24 -22.75 24.54
CA GLU A 194 -4.05 -21.36 24.11
C GLU A 194 -2.89 -21.21 23.11
N PHE A 195 -1.78 -21.92 23.33
CA PHE A 195 -0.68 -21.98 22.36
C PHE A 195 -1.14 -22.53 21.01
N LEU A 196 -1.87 -23.65 21.02
CA LEU A 196 -2.35 -24.31 19.82
C LEU A 196 -3.37 -23.43 19.07
N HIS A 197 -4.24 -22.75 19.82
CA HIS A 197 -5.19 -21.78 19.28
C HIS A 197 -4.46 -20.65 18.55
N VAL A 198 -3.43 -20.07 19.17
CA VAL A 198 -2.60 -18.99 18.59
C VAL A 198 -1.87 -19.44 17.33
N VAL A 199 -1.22 -20.60 17.36
CA VAL A 199 -0.44 -21.12 16.22
C VAL A 199 -1.36 -21.49 15.05
N LEU A 200 -2.53 -22.03 15.34
CA LEU A 200 -3.49 -22.44 14.32
C LEU A 200 -4.38 -21.27 13.84
N HIS A 201 -4.43 -20.14 14.55
CA HIS A 201 -5.28 -18.99 14.21
C HIS A 201 -5.19 -18.58 12.73
N PRO A 202 -4.02 -18.30 12.13
CA PRO A 202 -3.93 -17.90 10.72
C PRO A 202 -4.43 -19.00 9.77
N TYR A 203 -4.11 -20.27 10.05
CA TYR A 203 -4.54 -21.40 9.23
C TYR A 203 -6.06 -21.62 9.32
N ILE A 204 -6.62 -21.58 10.53
CA ILE A 204 -8.07 -21.73 10.71
C ILE A 204 -8.79 -20.57 10.02
N ASN A 205 -8.28 -19.34 10.11
CA ASN A 205 -8.88 -18.17 9.48
C ASN A 205 -8.89 -18.27 7.93
N GLU A 206 -7.82 -18.81 7.34
CA GLU A 206 -7.73 -19.09 5.91
C GLU A 206 -8.77 -20.12 5.45
N TYR A 207 -8.88 -21.26 6.14
CA TYR A 207 -9.87 -22.30 5.80
C TYR A 207 -11.31 -21.86 6.06
N THR A 208 -11.53 -21.07 7.12
CA THR A 208 -12.88 -20.64 7.51
C THR A 208 -13.34 -19.37 6.79
N HIS A 209 -12.47 -18.74 5.98
CA HIS A 209 -12.73 -17.47 5.29
C HIS A 209 -13.24 -16.37 6.26
N GLY A 210 -12.79 -16.41 7.52
CA GLY A 210 -13.24 -15.49 8.56
C GLY A 210 -14.65 -15.73 9.11
N HIS A 211 -15.31 -16.85 8.81
CA HIS A 211 -16.65 -17.12 9.30
C HIS A 211 -16.65 -17.50 10.82
N PRO A 212 -17.26 -16.69 11.71
CA PRO A 212 -17.09 -16.85 13.16
C PRO A 212 -17.55 -18.21 13.73
N ILE A 213 -18.66 -18.74 13.20
CA ILE A 213 -19.23 -20.02 13.69
C ILE A 213 -18.32 -21.21 13.34
N LEU A 214 -17.73 -21.21 12.15
CA LEU A 214 -16.84 -22.30 11.71
C LEU A 214 -15.53 -22.25 12.49
N PHE A 215 -14.99 -21.04 12.70
CA PHE A 215 -13.81 -20.81 13.54
C PHE A 215 -14.02 -21.36 14.96
N MET A 216 -15.16 -21.02 15.58
CA MET A 216 -15.51 -21.51 16.90
C MET A 216 -15.71 -23.04 16.94
N ALA A 217 -16.30 -23.63 15.90
CA ALA A 217 -16.48 -25.09 15.80
C ALA A 217 -15.14 -25.84 15.76
N VAL A 218 -14.16 -25.33 14.99
CA VAL A 218 -12.81 -25.91 14.92
C VAL A 218 -12.12 -25.81 16.28
N ASN A 219 -12.22 -24.67 16.96
CA ASN A 219 -11.63 -24.50 18.29
C ASN A 219 -12.23 -25.44 19.34
N ILE A 220 -13.55 -25.64 19.31
CA ILE A 220 -14.23 -26.60 20.19
C ILE A 220 -13.76 -28.03 19.92
N ALA A 221 -13.56 -28.41 18.65
CA ALA A 221 -13.06 -29.72 18.27
C ALA A 221 -11.63 -29.94 18.80
N ILE A 222 -10.77 -28.94 18.64
CA ILE A 222 -9.40 -28.95 19.17
C ILE A 222 -9.41 -29.08 20.70
N ALA A 223 -10.20 -28.27 21.41
CA ALA A 223 -10.31 -28.33 22.88
C ALA A 223 -10.78 -29.71 23.36
N SER A 224 -11.77 -30.29 22.68
CA SER A 224 -12.32 -31.61 23.00
C SER A 224 -11.27 -32.72 22.82
N SER A 225 -10.41 -32.61 21.81
CA SER A 225 -9.32 -33.56 21.55
C SER A 225 -8.22 -33.58 22.63
N LEU A 226 -8.08 -32.49 23.40
CA LEU A 226 -7.09 -32.35 24.47
C LEU A 226 -7.55 -32.94 25.81
N LYS A 227 -8.85 -33.18 25.98
CA LYS A 227 -9.42 -33.71 27.23
C LYS A 227 -8.88 -35.11 27.62
N PRO A 228 -8.72 -36.08 26.69
CA PRO A 228 -8.08 -37.36 27.00
C PRO A 228 -6.59 -37.21 27.38
N LEU A 229 -5.90 -36.24 26.79
CA LEU A 229 -4.49 -35.95 27.08
C LEU A 229 -4.33 -35.44 28.52
N HIS A 230 -5.21 -34.53 28.96
CA HIS A 230 -5.26 -34.06 30.35
C HIS A 230 -5.35 -35.23 31.34
N HIS A 231 -6.30 -36.14 31.13
CA HIS A 231 -6.53 -37.26 32.05
C HIS A 231 -5.34 -38.23 32.10
N SER A 232 -4.71 -38.51 30.96
CA SER A 232 -3.50 -39.34 30.88
C SER A 232 -2.31 -38.72 31.61
N LEU A 233 -2.09 -37.41 31.45
CA LEU A 233 -1.00 -36.68 32.11
C LEU A 233 -1.19 -36.65 33.63
N GLU A 234 -2.41 -36.36 34.10
CA GLU A 234 -2.77 -36.36 35.51
C GLU A 234 -2.46 -37.72 36.17
N HIS A 235 -2.91 -38.81 35.55
CA HIS A 235 -2.67 -40.16 36.04
C HIS A 235 -1.17 -40.50 36.12
N ARG A 236 -0.39 -40.13 35.10
CA ARG A 236 1.07 -40.36 35.07
C ARG A 236 1.83 -39.54 36.11
N LEU A 237 1.48 -38.27 36.30
CA LEU A 237 2.12 -37.42 37.31
C LEU A 237 1.85 -37.92 38.73
N LYS A 238 0.60 -38.32 39.03
CA LYS A 238 0.22 -38.91 40.33
C LYS A 238 0.98 -40.21 40.61
N ALA A 239 1.16 -41.05 39.60
CA ALA A 239 1.94 -42.28 39.73
C ALA A 239 3.44 -42.00 39.97
N TYR A 240 3.99 -40.96 39.34
CA TYR A 240 5.39 -40.56 39.51
C TYR A 240 5.68 -39.99 40.90
N THR A 241 4.84 -39.08 41.40
CA THR A 241 5.00 -38.52 42.75
C THR A 241 4.88 -39.59 43.82
N HIS A 242 3.92 -40.52 43.68
CA HIS A 242 3.77 -41.62 44.63
C HIS A 242 4.99 -42.58 44.65
N ARG A 243 5.58 -42.88 43.48
CA ARG A 243 6.82 -43.69 43.38
C ARG A 243 8.03 -42.95 43.96
N ASN A 244 8.13 -41.64 43.75
CA ASN A 244 9.25 -40.83 44.23
C ASN A 244 9.18 -40.61 45.75
N ASP A 245 7.98 -40.44 46.32
CA ASP A 245 7.78 -40.41 47.78
C ASP A 245 8.12 -41.77 48.42
N LYS A 246 7.72 -42.90 47.82
CA LYS A 246 8.13 -44.25 48.29
C LYS A 246 9.65 -44.46 48.25
N ARG A 247 10.33 -43.98 47.20
CA ARG A 247 11.81 -44.04 47.09
C ARG A 247 12.52 -43.16 48.11
N LYS A 248 12.00 -41.96 48.41
CA LYS A 248 12.58 -41.06 49.42
C LYS A 248 12.26 -41.46 50.86
N ALA A 249 11.16 -42.17 51.09
CA ALA A 249 10.77 -42.72 52.40
C ALA A 249 11.47 -44.03 52.76
N ALA A 250 12.31 -44.58 51.87
CA ALA A 250 13.14 -45.75 52.12
C ALA A 250 14.63 -45.37 52.34
N PRO A 251 15.04 -44.85 53.51
CA PRO A 251 16.45 -44.82 53.87
C PRO A 251 16.84 -46.11 54.63
N ALA A 252 17.90 -46.77 54.14
CA ALA A 252 18.85 -47.60 54.89
C ALA A 252 18.33 -48.84 55.67
N SER A 253 17.68 -49.80 55.01
CA SER A 253 17.56 -51.17 55.56
C SER A 253 18.60 -52.17 55.04
N ASP A 254 19.52 -51.76 54.16
CA ASP A 254 20.56 -52.64 53.58
C ASP A 254 21.98 -52.42 54.17
N GLU A 255 22.17 -51.46 55.07
CA GLU A 255 23.47 -51.24 55.76
C GLU A 255 23.58 -51.95 57.12
N ALA A 256 22.52 -52.63 57.60
CA ALA A 256 22.54 -53.36 58.87
C ALA A 256 22.86 -54.87 58.73
N ALA A 257 23.18 -55.37 57.54
CA ALA A 257 23.49 -56.79 57.29
C ALA A 257 24.99 -57.09 57.08
N LYS A 258 25.88 -56.09 57.23
CA LYS A 258 27.33 -56.27 57.18
C LYS A 258 28.01 -55.35 58.19
N HIS A 259 28.03 -55.75 59.46
CA HIS A 259 29.19 -55.67 60.37
C HIS A 259 28.85 -56.30 61.71
#